data_AF-A0A9P7BUQ9-F1
#
_entry.id   AF-A0A9P7BUQ9-F1
#
_cell.length_a   1.000
_cell.length_b   1.000
_cell.length_c   1.000
_cell.angle_alpha   90.00
_cell.angle_beta   90.00
_cell.angle_gamma   90.00
#
_symmetry.space_group_name_H-M   'P 1'
#
loop_
_entity.id
_entity.type
_entity.pdbx_description
1 polymer ?
#
loop_
_entity_poly.entity_id
_entity_poly.type
_entity_poly.pdbx_seq_one_letter_code
_entity_poly.pdbx_strand_id
1 'polypeptide(L)'
;MLQAKKTSLNQQQRREIGTYLEKGKIESARVRIEHVIRDDMVIEAMENLELYCDLLLARFGLLEAYKTCETSIAEAVNTLIWAAPRLAEVKELSLVRDQLASKFGKEFMLNAMEDKDGLVNPRIIIKLQASVPDSYLVERYLEEIAKIYDIKWKSDLIEHVEEEKVLKEDIDDDDDDNNDRGSGGQKETLPPLQNNDLLDSQLDLPEIPSNSPIKKIDTTNSDPNDFDALAKRLDALKRK
;
A
#
# COMPACT_ATOMS: atom_id res chain seq x y z
N MET A 1 -4.93 -16.22 15.51
CA MET A 1 -5.19 -16.03 16.98
C MET A 1 -4.78 -14.64 17.48
N LEU A 2 -3.58 -14.15 17.17
CA LEU A 2 -3.15 -12.80 17.59
C LEU A 2 -3.95 -11.68 16.90
N GLN A 3 -4.29 -11.82 15.61
CA GLN A 3 -5.14 -10.85 14.90
C GLN A 3 -6.47 -10.64 15.64
N ALA A 4 -7.23 -11.71 15.91
CA ALA A 4 -8.52 -11.64 16.60
C ALA A 4 -8.44 -10.94 17.97
N LYS A 5 -7.39 -11.20 18.74
CA LYS A 5 -7.15 -10.51 20.02
C LYS A 5 -6.90 -9.02 19.80
N LYS A 6 -6.08 -8.64 18.82
CA LYS A 6 -5.73 -7.25 18.51
C LYS A 6 -6.92 -6.49 17.92
N THR A 7 -7.70 -7.11 17.05
CA THR A 7 -8.97 -6.56 16.53
C THR A 7 -9.96 -6.26 17.66
N SER A 8 -10.12 -7.18 18.62
CA SER A 8 -10.99 -6.97 19.79
C SER A 8 -10.51 -5.81 20.67
N LEU A 9 -9.19 -5.72 20.91
CA LEU A 9 -8.58 -4.62 21.65
C LEU A 9 -8.78 -3.27 20.92
N ASN A 10 -8.58 -3.23 19.61
CA ASN A 10 -8.81 -2.03 18.80
C ASN A 10 -10.28 -1.59 18.84
N GLN A 11 -11.22 -2.54 18.84
CA GLN A 11 -12.63 -2.22 18.99
C GLN A 11 -12.94 -1.57 20.35
N GLN A 12 -12.28 -2.02 21.43
CA GLN A 12 -12.37 -1.37 22.73
C GLN A 12 -11.75 0.04 22.70
N GLN A 13 -10.58 0.21 22.11
CA GLN A 13 -9.93 1.52 22.00
C GLN A 13 -10.79 2.50 21.19
N ARG A 14 -11.45 2.05 20.12
CA ARG A 14 -12.40 2.87 19.35
C ARG A 14 -13.58 3.35 20.20
N ARG A 15 -14.11 2.52 21.11
CA ARG A 15 -15.12 2.95 22.09
C ARG A 15 -14.57 4.01 23.04
N GLU A 16 -13.36 3.81 23.57
CA GLU A 16 -12.70 4.78 24.46
C GLU A 16 -12.50 6.14 23.76
N ILE A 17 -12.11 6.12 22.48
CA ILE A 17 -11.96 7.31 21.64
C ILE A 17 -13.30 8.05 21.48
N GLY A 18 -14.40 7.33 21.27
CA GLY A 18 -15.74 7.91 21.29
C GLY A 18 -16.00 8.69 22.59
N THR A 19 -15.66 8.11 23.75
CA THR A 19 -15.82 8.83 25.03
C THR A 19 -14.92 10.06 25.19
N TYR A 20 -13.77 10.12 24.50
CA TYR A 20 -12.93 11.32 24.47
C TYR A 20 -13.53 12.41 23.60
N LEU A 21 -14.12 12.05 22.47
CA LEU A 21 -14.83 12.97 21.58
C LEU A 21 -16.05 13.59 22.28
N GLU A 22 -16.86 12.79 22.97
CA GLU A 22 -18.00 13.29 23.77
C GLU A 22 -17.59 14.29 24.86
N LYS A 23 -16.42 14.07 25.48
CA LYS A 23 -15.87 14.95 26.52
C LYS A 23 -15.15 16.19 25.96
N GLY A 24 -15.12 16.36 24.63
CA GLY A 24 -14.40 17.44 23.95
C GLY A 24 -12.87 17.35 24.04
N LYS A 25 -12.31 16.19 24.41
CA LYS A 25 -10.87 15.97 24.53
C LYS A 25 -10.25 15.54 23.19
N ILE A 26 -10.32 16.42 22.20
CA ILE A 26 -9.96 16.11 20.81
C ILE A 26 -8.48 15.71 20.67
N GLU A 27 -7.58 16.41 21.35
CA GLU A 27 -6.15 16.09 21.28
C GLU A 27 -5.81 14.71 21.85
N SER A 28 -6.49 14.31 22.93
CA SER A 28 -6.36 12.95 23.46
C SER A 28 -6.94 11.90 22.51
N ALA A 29 -8.03 12.22 21.80
CA ALA A 29 -8.61 11.35 20.79
C ALA A 29 -7.66 11.15 19.59
N ARG A 30 -7.02 12.22 19.10
CA ARG A 30 -6.02 12.19 18.01
C ARG A 30 -4.83 11.29 18.32
N VAL A 31 -4.20 11.47 19.47
CA VAL A 31 -3.06 10.63 19.87
C VAL A 31 -3.48 9.15 20.02
N ARG A 32 -4.69 8.91 20.54
CA ARG A 32 -5.19 7.54 20.75
C ARG A 32 -5.56 6.85 19.42
N ILE A 33 -6.13 7.57 18.45
CA ILE A 33 -6.51 7.00 17.15
C ILE A 33 -5.29 6.66 16.29
N GLU A 34 -4.19 7.43 16.37
CA GLU A 34 -2.94 7.08 15.67
C GLU A 34 -2.44 5.69 16.05
N HIS A 35 -2.57 5.33 17.33
CA HIS A 35 -2.20 4.00 17.81
C HIS A 35 -3.13 2.92 17.23
N VAL A 36 -4.44 3.15 17.20
CA VAL A 36 -5.42 2.24 16.60
C VAL A 36 -5.15 2.04 15.11
N ILE A 37 -4.86 3.11 14.36
CA ILE A 37 -4.54 3.05 12.93
C ILE A 37 -3.29 2.19 12.72
N ARG A 38 -2.23 2.42 13.50
CA ARG A 38 -1.01 1.60 13.42
C ARG A 38 -1.29 0.13 13.71
N ASP A 39 -2.09 -0.14 14.73
CA ASP A 39 -2.46 -1.51 15.09
C ASP A 39 -3.29 -2.18 14.01
N ASP A 40 -4.21 -1.46 13.34
CA ASP A 40 -4.97 -1.96 12.19
C ASP A 40 -4.05 -2.29 11.00
N MET A 41 -3.09 -1.42 10.68
CA MET A 41 -2.11 -1.69 9.62
C MET A 41 -1.28 -2.95 9.91
N VAL A 42 -0.90 -3.17 11.18
CA VAL A 42 -0.20 -4.38 11.62
C VAL A 42 -1.10 -5.61 11.50
N ILE A 43 -2.39 -5.52 11.84
CA ILE A 43 -3.35 -6.61 11.65
C ILE A 43 -3.44 -7.00 10.18
N GLU A 44 -3.64 -6.03 9.30
CA GLU A 44 -3.68 -6.27 7.85
C GLU A 44 -2.36 -6.86 7.34
N ALA A 45 -1.21 -6.41 7.84
CA ALA A 45 0.07 -6.99 7.49
C ALA A 45 0.18 -8.46 7.94
N MET A 46 -0.30 -8.80 9.14
CA MET A 46 -0.34 -10.19 9.62
C MET A 46 -1.20 -11.09 8.73
N GLU A 47 -2.35 -10.62 8.28
CA GLU A 47 -3.22 -11.36 7.33
C GLU A 47 -2.52 -11.64 6.00
N ASN A 48 -1.77 -10.67 5.47
CA ASN A 48 -0.98 -10.89 4.26
C ASN A 48 0.18 -11.88 4.50
N LEU A 49 0.83 -11.83 5.67
CA LEU A 49 1.88 -12.78 6.03
C LEU A 49 1.35 -14.21 6.22
N GLU A 50 0.14 -14.36 6.77
CA GLU A 50 -0.54 -15.66 6.88
C GLU A 50 -0.76 -16.29 5.50
N LEU A 51 -1.23 -15.51 4.52
CA LEU A 51 -1.36 -15.96 3.14
C LEU A 51 -0.02 -16.41 2.52
N TYR A 52 1.08 -15.70 2.81
CA TYR A 52 2.41 -16.12 2.35
C TYR A 52 2.89 -17.42 3.03
N CYS A 53 2.61 -17.61 4.32
CA CYS A 53 2.88 -18.86 5.00
C CYS A 53 2.11 -20.02 4.36
N ASP A 54 0.82 -19.84 4.05
CA ASP A 54 0.00 -20.85 3.37
C ASP A 54 0.52 -21.17 1.96
N LEU A 55 0.94 -20.15 1.20
CA LEU A 55 1.57 -20.33 -0.11
C LEU A 55 2.84 -21.18 -0.02
N LEU A 56 3.71 -20.91 0.95
CA LEU A 56 4.93 -21.69 1.16
C LEU A 56 4.64 -23.12 1.62
N LEU A 57 3.63 -23.33 2.46
CA LEU A 57 3.19 -24.66 2.87
C LEU A 57 2.62 -25.45 1.68
N ALA A 58 1.77 -24.84 0.86
CA ALA A 58 1.21 -25.48 -0.33
C ALA A 58 2.28 -25.86 -1.36
N ARG A 59 3.39 -25.12 -1.40
CA ARG A 59 4.53 -25.34 -2.32
C ARG A 59 5.78 -25.83 -1.59
N PHE A 60 5.64 -26.49 -0.45
CA PHE A 60 6.78 -26.87 0.39
C PHE A 60 7.78 -27.79 -0.34
N GLY A 61 7.30 -28.63 -1.28
CA GLY A 61 8.17 -29.47 -2.10
C GLY A 61 9.21 -28.69 -2.92
N LEU A 62 8.94 -27.42 -3.27
CA LEU A 62 9.94 -26.55 -3.91
C LEU A 62 11.05 -26.13 -2.95
N LEU A 63 10.72 -25.91 -1.67
CA LEU A 63 11.71 -25.59 -0.63
C LEU A 63 12.58 -26.81 -0.31
N GLU A 64 12.06 -28.03 -0.44
CA GLU A 64 12.86 -29.25 -0.22
C GLU A 64 13.76 -29.57 -1.41
N ALA A 65 13.19 -29.59 -2.63
CA ALA A 65 13.87 -30.07 -3.83
C ALA A 65 15.01 -29.16 -4.32
N TYR A 66 14.86 -27.85 -4.19
CA TYR A 66 15.82 -26.88 -4.73
C TYR A 66 16.75 -26.34 -3.65
N LYS A 67 18.00 -26.05 -4.04
CA LYS A 67 18.99 -25.39 -3.18
C LYS A 67 18.88 -23.87 -3.23
N THR A 68 18.36 -23.33 -4.33
CA THR A 68 18.16 -21.90 -4.57
C THR A 68 16.68 -21.54 -4.42
N CYS A 69 16.41 -20.29 -4.09
CA CYS A 69 15.03 -19.80 -3.98
C CYS A 69 14.44 -19.64 -5.39
N GLU A 70 13.40 -20.40 -5.70
CA GLU A 70 12.67 -20.29 -6.96
C GLU A 70 11.91 -18.96 -7.04
N THR A 71 11.83 -18.36 -8.23
CA THR A 71 11.17 -17.05 -8.43
C THR A 71 9.70 -17.05 -8.01
N SER A 72 9.03 -18.20 -8.14
CA SER A 72 7.61 -18.37 -7.77
C SER A 72 7.32 -18.32 -6.26
N ILE A 73 8.34 -18.49 -5.42
CA ILE A 73 8.24 -18.41 -3.94
C ILE A 73 9.13 -17.30 -3.37
N ALA A 74 10.01 -16.72 -4.19
CA ALA A 74 10.99 -15.73 -3.76
C ALA A 74 10.34 -14.53 -3.07
N GLU A 75 9.23 -14.01 -3.61
CA GLU A 75 8.50 -12.90 -2.99
C GLU A 75 8.05 -13.24 -1.55
N ALA A 76 7.45 -14.43 -1.38
CA ALA A 76 6.94 -14.89 -0.08
C ALA A 76 8.08 -15.10 0.92
N VAL A 77 9.17 -15.75 0.50
CA VAL A 77 10.35 -16.00 1.34
C VAL A 77 11.00 -14.68 1.76
N ASN A 78 11.26 -13.78 0.83
CA ASN A 78 11.89 -12.48 1.12
C ASN A 78 11.00 -11.66 2.05
N THR A 79 9.70 -11.60 1.78
CA THR A 79 8.73 -10.86 2.59
C THR A 79 8.66 -11.38 4.03
N LEU A 80 8.66 -12.71 4.24
CA LEU A 80 8.64 -13.29 5.58
C LEU A 80 9.95 -13.01 6.34
N ILE A 81 11.11 -13.10 5.69
CA ILE A 81 12.41 -12.77 6.29
C ILE A 81 12.46 -11.29 6.69
N TRP A 82 11.99 -10.41 5.81
CA TRP A 82 11.96 -8.97 6.05
C TRP A 82 10.99 -8.59 7.19
N ALA A 83 9.83 -9.24 7.28
CA ALA A 83 8.83 -8.96 8.31
C ALA A 83 9.21 -9.50 9.70
N ALA A 84 9.98 -10.60 9.77
CA ALA A 84 10.36 -11.27 11.02
C ALA A 84 10.93 -10.35 12.13
N PRO A 85 11.93 -9.48 11.89
CA PRO A 85 12.43 -8.57 12.93
C PRO A 85 11.45 -7.44 13.30
N ARG A 86 10.46 -7.16 12.45
CA ARG A 86 9.50 -6.06 12.63
C ARG A 86 8.27 -6.49 13.45
N LEU A 87 7.91 -7.77 13.40
CA LEU A 87 6.85 -8.36 14.23
C LEU A 87 7.42 -9.10 15.44
N ALA A 88 7.87 -8.36 16.45
CA ALA A 88 8.38 -8.95 17.69
C ALA A 88 7.32 -9.74 18.49
N GLU A 89 6.03 -9.51 18.21
CA GLU A 89 4.91 -10.20 18.85
C GLU A 89 4.77 -11.67 18.41
N VAL A 90 5.34 -12.04 17.25
CA VAL A 90 5.28 -13.41 16.68
C VAL A 90 6.67 -14.04 16.71
N LYS A 91 6.98 -14.73 17.81
CA LYS A 91 8.31 -15.34 18.02
C LYS A 91 8.62 -16.44 17.01
N GLU A 92 7.60 -17.15 16.56
CA GLU A 92 7.68 -18.23 15.58
C GLU A 92 8.17 -17.73 14.22
N LEU A 93 7.86 -16.48 13.84
CA LEU A 93 8.31 -15.91 12.58
C LEU A 93 9.84 -15.70 12.56
N SER A 94 10.43 -15.39 13.71
CA SER A 94 11.90 -15.35 13.86
C SER A 94 12.53 -16.73 13.68
N LEU A 95 11.88 -17.78 14.17
CA LEU A 95 12.34 -19.16 13.96
C LEU A 95 12.26 -19.55 12.48
N VAL A 96 11.15 -19.23 11.80
CA VAL A 96 10.99 -19.49 10.36
C VAL A 96 12.08 -18.80 9.55
N ARG A 97 12.38 -17.53 9.86
CA ARG A 97 13.49 -16.80 9.26
C ARG A 97 14.83 -17.53 9.44
N ASP A 98 15.13 -18.02 10.63
CA ASP A 98 16.39 -18.71 10.92
C ASP A 98 16.50 -20.05 10.19
N GLN A 99 15.36 -20.75 9.98
CA GLN A 99 15.30 -21.95 9.15
C GLN A 99 15.52 -21.63 7.66
N LEU A 100 14.89 -20.56 7.15
CA LEU A 100 15.10 -20.10 5.77
C LEU A 100 16.56 -19.66 5.54
N ALA A 101 17.18 -19.01 6.53
CA ALA A 101 18.60 -18.65 6.49
C ALA A 101 19.51 -19.87 6.49
N SER A 102 19.14 -20.95 7.19
CA SER A 102 19.87 -22.21 7.16
C SER A 102 19.74 -22.92 5.81
N LYS A 103 18.59 -22.78 5.13
CA LYS A 103 18.33 -23.37 3.82
C LYS A 103 19.02 -22.63 2.67
N PHE A 104 18.87 -21.30 2.59
CA PHE A 104 19.36 -20.48 1.46
C PHE A 104 20.69 -19.76 1.74
N GLY A 105 21.17 -19.80 2.98
CA GLY A 105 22.39 -19.15 3.42
C GLY A 105 22.14 -17.80 4.09
N LYS A 106 23.14 -17.37 4.88
CA LYS A 106 23.07 -16.12 5.65
C LYS A 106 23.10 -14.87 4.78
N GLU A 107 23.86 -14.88 3.68
CA GLU A 107 23.92 -13.77 2.73
C GLU A 107 22.54 -13.48 2.11
N PHE A 108 21.80 -14.53 1.74
CA PHE A 108 20.44 -14.40 1.22
C PHE A 108 19.50 -13.76 2.26
N MET A 109 19.58 -14.19 3.52
CA MET A 109 18.79 -13.62 4.60
C MET A 109 19.11 -12.13 4.84
N LEU A 110 20.39 -11.74 4.82
CA LEU A 110 20.80 -10.34 4.96
C LEU A 110 20.29 -9.48 3.80
N ASN A 111 20.41 -9.98 2.56
CA ASN A 111 19.90 -9.27 1.39
C ASN A 111 18.36 -9.10 1.43
N ALA A 112 17.64 -10.14 1.87
CA ALA A 112 16.20 -10.10 2.08
C ALA A 112 15.78 -9.13 3.20
N MET A 113 16.55 -9.05 4.29
CA MET A 113 16.29 -8.11 5.39
C MET A 113 16.41 -6.64 4.96
N GLU A 114 17.37 -6.36 4.08
CA GLU A 114 17.64 -5.03 3.54
C GLU A 114 16.81 -4.72 2.28
N ASP A 115 16.02 -5.68 1.80
CA ASP A 115 15.25 -5.61 0.54
C ASP A 115 16.09 -5.14 -0.66
N LYS A 116 17.32 -5.64 -0.78
CA LYS A 116 18.23 -5.26 -1.88
C LYS A 116 17.72 -5.64 -3.26
N ASP A 117 16.99 -6.75 -3.32
CA ASP A 117 16.47 -7.30 -4.57
C ASP A 117 15.10 -6.70 -4.94
N GLY A 118 14.48 -5.91 -4.06
CA GLY A 118 13.15 -5.33 -4.27
C GLY A 118 12.04 -6.37 -4.44
N LEU A 119 12.25 -7.57 -3.87
CA LEU A 119 11.34 -8.71 -3.98
C LEU A 119 10.34 -8.76 -2.83
N VAL A 120 10.46 -7.88 -1.83
CA VAL A 120 9.52 -7.80 -0.72
C VAL A 120 8.24 -7.09 -1.19
N ASN A 121 7.09 -7.58 -0.74
CA ASN A 121 5.82 -6.95 -1.08
C ASN A 121 5.77 -5.48 -0.58
N PRO A 122 5.61 -4.49 -1.49
CA PRO A 122 5.64 -3.07 -1.13
C PRO A 122 4.49 -2.67 -0.19
N ARG A 123 3.35 -3.38 -0.24
CA ARG A 123 2.22 -3.13 0.67
C ARG A 123 2.57 -3.48 2.11
N ILE A 124 3.31 -4.57 2.33
CA ILE A 124 3.76 -4.96 3.67
C ILE A 124 4.84 -3.99 4.16
N ILE A 125 5.70 -3.51 3.26
CA ILE A 125 6.69 -2.48 3.61
C ILE A 125 6.00 -1.25 4.17
N ILE A 126 5.04 -0.69 3.43
CA ILE A 126 4.32 0.52 3.86
C ILE A 126 3.56 0.29 5.18
N LYS A 127 2.94 -0.88 5.38
CA LYS A 127 2.16 -1.19 6.59
C LYS A 127 3.01 -1.44 7.84
N LEU A 128 4.19 -2.04 7.70
CA LEU A 128 5.07 -2.37 8.83
C LEU A 128 6.16 -1.33 9.08
N GLN A 129 6.40 -0.43 8.14
CA GLN A 129 7.30 0.69 8.34
C GLN A 129 6.71 1.61 9.40
N ALA A 130 7.53 1.98 10.39
CA ALA A 130 7.14 2.90 11.45
C ALA A 130 7.05 4.33 10.89
N SER A 131 5.96 4.63 10.16
CA SER A 131 5.60 5.97 9.72
C SER A 131 4.52 6.55 10.61
N VAL A 132 4.53 7.88 10.74
CA VAL A 132 3.43 8.62 11.36
C VAL A 132 2.24 8.56 10.39
N PRO A 133 1.03 8.19 10.86
CA PRO A 133 -0.16 8.26 10.02
C PRO A 133 -0.40 9.68 9.52
N ASP A 134 -0.88 9.82 8.28
CA ASP A 134 -1.23 11.12 7.74
C ASP A 134 -2.34 11.78 8.57
N SER A 135 -2.23 13.09 8.83
CA SER A 135 -3.21 13.82 9.64
C SER A 135 -4.60 13.78 9.01
N TYR A 136 -4.69 13.74 7.68
CA TYR A 136 -5.96 13.54 6.99
C TYR A 136 -6.61 12.18 7.31
N LEU A 137 -5.81 11.11 7.34
CA LEU A 137 -6.28 9.76 7.68
C LEU A 137 -6.76 9.69 9.14
N VAL A 138 -6.05 10.36 10.05
CA VAL A 138 -6.41 10.47 11.48
C VAL A 138 -7.78 11.11 11.63
N GLU A 139 -8.01 12.26 10.99
CA GLU A 139 -9.27 12.99 11.06
C GLU A 139 -10.43 12.19 10.44
N ARG A 140 -10.20 11.53 9.30
CA ARG A 140 -11.18 10.61 8.69
C ARG A 140 -11.57 9.47 9.62
N TYR A 141 -10.60 8.86 10.31
CA TYR A 141 -10.89 7.80 11.28
C TYR A 141 -11.71 8.32 12.48
N LEU A 142 -11.44 9.54 12.94
CA LEU A 142 -12.22 10.16 14.01
C LEU A 142 -13.66 10.46 13.57
N GLU A 143 -13.86 10.92 12.34
CA GLU A 143 -15.20 11.15 11.77
C GLU A 143 -16.00 9.84 11.70
N GLU A 144 -15.39 8.76 11.22
CA GLU A 144 -16.05 7.45 11.16
C GLU A 144 -16.41 6.94 12.55
N ILE A 145 -15.55 7.12 13.55
CA ILE A 145 -15.86 6.79 14.94
C ILE A 145 -17.01 7.65 15.47
N ALA A 146 -16.99 8.96 15.20
CA ALA A 146 -18.06 9.86 15.63
C ALA A 146 -19.40 9.44 15.02
N LYS A 147 -19.44 9.06 13.73
CA LYS A 147 -20.64 8.53 13.07
C LYS A 147 -21.14 7.22 13.69
N ILE A 148 -20.23 6.28 13.95
CA ILE A 148 -20.58 4.96 14.52
C ILE A 148 -21.21 5.08 15.91
N TYR A 149 -20.75 6.04 16.72
CA TYR A 149 -21.27 6.28 18.08
C TYR A 149 -22.28 7.43 18.18
N ASP A 150 -22.76 7.96 17.05
CA ASP A 150 -23.72 9.08 16.96
C ASP A 150 -23.29 10.35 17.73
N ILE A 151 -21.99 10.65 17.69
CA ILE A 151 -21.39 11.82 18.33
C ILE A 151 -21.40 12.98 17.34
N LYS A 152 -21.94 14.14 17.77
CA LYS A 152 -21.94 15.38 16.98
C LYS A 152 -20.56 16.04 16.96
N TRP A 153 -19.61 15.39 16.28
CA TRP A 153 -18.27 15.91 16.06
C TRP A 153 -17.94 15.84 14.57
N LYS A 154 -17.29 16.89 14.06
CA LYS A 154 -16.80 17.01 12.68
C LYS A 154 -15.36 17.50 12.73
N SER A 155 -14.55 17.09 11.76
CA SER A 155 -13.18 17.58 11.66
C SER A 155 -13.17 19.01 11.14
N ASP A 156 -12.40 19.88 11.78
CA ASP A 156 -12.15 21.23 11.28
C ASP A 156 -11.11 21.25 10.15
N LEU A 157 -10.43 20.12 9.89
CA LEU A 157 -9.34 19.98 8.93
C LEU A 157 -9.77 19.38 7.59
N ILE A 158 -11.02 18.93 7.48
CA ILE A 158 -11.59 18.35 6.26
C ILE A 158 -12.64 19.30 5.74
N GLU A 159 -12.49 19.77 4.50
CA GLU A 159 -13.56 20.51 3.82
C GLU A 159 -14.75 19.58 3.62
N HIS A 160 -15.80 19.81 4.41
CA HIS A 160 -17.10 19.19 4.20
C HIS A 160 -17.82 19.97 3.10
N VAL A 161 -17.80 19.44 1.88
CA VAL A 161 -18.74 19.88 0.85
C VAL A 161 -20.12 19.49 1.37
N GLU A 162 -20.91 20.47 1.78
CA GLU A 162 -22.32 20.25 2.10
C GLU A 162 -22.99 19.80 0.79
N GLU A 163 -23.33 18.51 0.68
CA GLU A 163 -24.33 18.08 -0.29
C GLU A 163 -25.62 18.79 0.09
N GLU A 164 -25.91 19.90 -0.59
CA GLU A 164 -27.23 20.52 -0.55
C GLU A 164 -28.25 19.41 -0.80
N LYS A 165 -29.01 19.09 0.25
CA LYS A 165 -30.21 18.28 0.13
C LYS A 165 -31.11 19.02 -0.85
N VAL A 166 -31.11 18.59 -2.10
CA VAL A 166 -32.12 19.00 -3.09
C VAL A 166 -33.46 18.58 -2.49
N LEU A 167 -34.14 19.57 -1.88
CA LEU A 167 -35.55 19.48 -1.55
C LEU A 167 -36.25 19.14 -2.87
N LYS A 168 -36.76 17.92 -2.98
CA LYS A 168 -37.73 17.59 -4.01
C LYS A 168 -38.94 18.47 -3.72
N GLU A 169 -39.09 19.55 -4.48
CA GLU A 169 -40.38 20.21 -4.60
C GLU A 169 -41.33 19.21 -5.25
N ASP A 170 -42.36 18.85 -4.49
CA ASP A 170 -43.49 18.06 -4.96
C ASP A 170 -44.17 18.84 -6.09
N ILE A 171 -44.05 18.34 -7.33
CA ILE A 171 -44.89 18.79 -8.44
C ILE A 171 -46.22 18.05 -8.26
N ASP A 172 -47.21 18.79 -7.76
CA ASP A 172 -48.62 18.42 -7.82
C ASP A 172 -49.03 18.33 -9.31
N ASP A 173 -49.14 17.11 -9.83
CA ASP A 173 -49.83 16.83 -11.11
C ASP A 173 -51.30 16.50 -10.80
N ASP A 174 -52.12 17.54 -10.71
CA ASP A 174 -53.58 17.48 -10.89
C ASP A 174 -53.89 17.96 -12.32
N ASP A 175 -54.29 17.05 -13.22
CA ASP A 175 -55.53 17.15 -14.02
C ASP A 175 -55.65 16.07 -15.14
N ASP A 176 -56.68 15.24 -14.96
CA ASP A 176 -57.75 14.87 -15.91
C ASP A 176 -57.47 14.12 -17.25
N ASP A 177 -57.69 12.80 -17.18
CA ASP A 177 -58.76 12.03 -17.86
C ASP A 177 -58.99 12.15 -19.39
N ASN A 178 -58.59 11.12 -20.16
CA ASN A 178 -59.51 10.12 -20.78
C ASN A 178 -58.92 9.35 -22.00
N ASN A 179 -59.12 8.01 -21.94
CA ASN A 179 -59.37 7.03 -23.01
C ASN A 179 -58.59 7.08 -24.35
N ASP A 180 -57.84 6.01 -24.67
CA ASP A 180 -58.26 5.03 -25.69
C ASP A 180 -57.41 3.74 -25.64
N ARG A 181 -58.05 2.67 -26.11
CA ARG A 181 -57.71 1.24 -26.11
C ARG A 181 -56.46 0.90 -26.93
N GLY A 182 -55.78 -0.20 -26.56
CA GLY A 182 -54.91 -0.88 -27.54
C GLY A 182 -53.92 -1.89 -26.98
N SER A 183 -54.30 -3.17 -27.04
CA SER A 183 -53.52 -4.35 -26.68
C SER A 183 -52.28 -4.60 -27.56
N GLY A 184 -51.17 -5.06 -26.95
CA GLY A 184 -50.41 -6.19 -27.51
C GLY A 184 -49.02 -5.94 -28.12
N GLY A 185 -47.98 -6.21 -27.32
CA GLY A 185 -46.74 -6.91 -27.71
C GLY A 185 -45.67 -6.17 -28.54
N GLN A 186 -44.42 -6.14 -28.06
CA GLN A 186 -43.35 -7.05 -28.48
C GLN A 186 -42.03 -6.71 -27.74
N LYS A 187 -41.21 -7.75 -27.57
CA LYS A 187 -39.86 -7.76 -26.98
C LYS A 187 -38.95 -6.69 -27.62
N GLU A 188 -38.28 -5.89 -26.81
CA GLU A 188 -37.11 -5.12 -27.25
C GLU A 188 -35.82 -5.88 -26.94
N THR A 189 -35.10 -6.11 -28.03
CA THR A 189 -33.78 -6.71 -28.15
C THR A 189 -32.70 -5.65 -27.96
N LEU A 190 -31.62 -6.04 -27.26
CA LEU A 190 -30.38 -5.28 -27.10
C LEU A 190 -29.78 -4.83 -28.45
N PRO A 191 -29.18 -3.63 -28.55
CA PRO A 191 -28.47 -3.20 -29.75
C PRO A 191 -27.06 -3.85 -29.84
N PRO A 192 -26.59 -4.20 -31.05
CA PRO A 192 -25.31 -4.88 -31.24
C PRO A 192 -24.12 -3.92 -31.34
N LEU A 193 -22.97 -4.44 -30.89
CA LEU A 193 -21.63 -3.86 -30.98
C LEU A 193 -21.23 -3.60 -32.44
N GLN A 194 -20.81 -2.37 -32.73
CA GLN A 194 -20.26 -1.98 -34.02
C GLN A 194 -18.73 -1.88 -33.90
N ASN A 195 -18.06 -2.86 -34.48
CA ASN A 195 -16.62 -2.86 -34.74
C ASN A 195 -16.30 -1.77 -35.76
N ASN A 196 -15.38 -0.86 -35.42
CA ASN A 196 -14.70 -0.01 -36.38
C ASN A 196 -13.26 -0.46 -36.52
N ASP A 197 -12.95 -1.00 -37.69
CA ASP A 197 -11.60 -1.26 -38.18
C ASP A 197 -10.82 0.05 -38.37
N LEU A 198 -9.68 0.11 -37.69
CA LEU A 198 -8.35 0.50 -38.20
C LEU A 198 -8.32 1.32 -39.51
N LEU A 199 -8.03 2.62 -39.37
CA LEU A 199 -7.24 3.36 -40.35
C LEU A 199 -6.31 4.36 -39.64
N ASP A 200 -5.06 3.93 -39.55
CA ASP A 200 -3.82 4.70 -39.72
C ASP A 200 -3.87 6.20 -39.40
N SER A 201 -3.43 6.55 -38.19
CA SER A 201 -2.97 7.90 -37.88
C SER A 201 -1.63 7.79 -37.15
N GLN A 202 -0.54 7.94 -37.93
CA GLN A 202 0.79 8.30 -37.44
C GLN A 202 0.68 9.44 -36.42
N LEU A 203 0.93 9.13 -35.15
CA LEU A 203 1.18 10.11 -34.11
C LEU A 203 2.60 10.64 -34.29
N ASP A 204 2.69 11.79 -34.95
CA ASP A 204 3.94 12.55 -35.12
C ASP A 204 4.30 13.21 -33.76
N LEU A 205 5.17 12.54 -33.00
CA LEU A 205 5.69 13.07 -31.75
C LEU A 205 6.78 14.12 -32.05
N PRO A 206 6.73 15.32 -31.44
CA PRO A 206 7.77 16.32 -31.63
C PRO A 206 9.12 15.85 -31.07
N GLU A 207 10.19 16.09 -31.84
CA GLU A 207 11.57 15.76 -31.48
C GLU A 207 11.98 16.45 -30.17
N ILE A 208 12.49 15.67 -29.22
CA ILE A 208 13.10 16.19 -27.99
C ILE A 208 14.45 16.80 -28.39
N PRO A 209 14.71 18.11 -28.13
CA PRO A 209 16.02 18.70 -28.40
C PRO A 209 17.06 18.08 -27.45
N SER A 210 17.90 17.22 -28.03
CA SER A 210 19.13 16.71 -27.43
C SER A 210 20.13 17.86 -27.26
N ASN A 211 20.28 18.37 -26.04
CA ASN A 211 21.45 19.14 -25.66
C ASN A 211 21.74 19.00 -24.16
N SER A 212 22.36 17.88 -23.80
CA SER A 212 23.17 17.77 -22.59
C SER A 212 24.61 17.45 -23.01
N PRO A 213 25.62 18.21 -22.55
CA PRO A 213 27.00 18.00 -22.97
C PRO A 213 27.61 16.79 -22.26
N ILE A 214 27.50 15.60 -22.87
CA ILE A 214 28.32 14.45 -22.47
C ILE A 214 29.70 14.65 -23.08
N LYS A 215 30.62 15.14 -22.25
CA LYS A 215 32.05 15.19 -22.56
C LYS A 215 32.56 13.74 -22.58
N LYS A 216 32.86 13.22 -23.77
CA LYS A 216 33.55 11.93 -23.95
C LYS A 216 34.84 11.95 -23.13
N ILE A 217 34.96 11.04 -22.17
CA ILE A 217 36.23 10.72 -21.52
C ILE A 217 36.79 9.54 -22.30
N ASP A 218 37.87 9.79 -23.03
CA ASP A 218 38.71 8.74 -23.61
C ASP A 218 39.27 7.88 -22.47
N THR A 219 38.81 6.64 -22.38
CA THR A 219 39.42 5.61 -21.54
C THR A 219 40.61 5.02 -22.30
N THR A 220 41.76 5.68 -22.21
CA THR A 220 43.04 5.00 -22.44
C THR A 220 43.38 4.20 -21.19
N ASN A 221 43.55 2.88 -21.37
CA ASN A 221 44.06 1.91 -20.40
C ASN A 221 44.86 2.51 -19.24
N SER A 222 44.34 2.40 -18.02
CA SER A 222 45.14 2.53 -16.81
C SER A 222 44.55 1.63 -15.73
N ASP A 223 45.38 0.73 -15.20
CA ASP A 223 45.01 -0.29 -14.23
C ASP A 223 44.29 0.30 -12.99
N PRO A 224 43.24 -0.35 -12.47
CA PRO A 224 42.44 0.17 -11.35
C PRO A 224 43.18 0.29 -10.00
N ASN A 225 44.44 -0.14 -9.92
CA ASN A 225 45.21 -0.22 -8.67
C ASN A 225 46.35 0.81 -8.57
N ASP A 226 46.43 1.79 -9.46
CA ASP A 226 47.51 2.79 -9.43
C ASP A 226 47.21 3.93 -8.43
N PHE A 227 47.49 3.64 -7.15
CA PHE A 227 47.27 4.54 -6.01
C PHE A 227 48.07 5.86 -6.11
N ASP A 228 49.19 5.86 -6.84
CA ASP A 228 50.05 7.04 -6.99
C ASP A 228 49.39 8.12 -7.86
N ALA A 229 48.61 7.72 -8.87
CA ALA A 229 47.88 8.66 -9.72
C ALA A 229 46.75 9.39 -8.95
N LEU A 230 46.13 8.70 -7.99
CA LEU A 230 45.12 9.25 -7.08
C LEU A 230 45.74 10.20 -6.05
N ALA A 231 46.87 9.84 -5.47
CA ALA A 231 47.59 10.70 -4.52
C ALA A 231 48.00 12.03 -5.16
N LYS A 232 48.49 12.00 -6.41
CA LYS A 232 48.88 13.20 -7.15
C LYS A 232 47.69 14.12 -7.48
N ARG A 233 46.52 13.54 -7.74
CA ARG A 233 45.27 14.30 -7.96
C ARG A 233 44.75 14.96 -6.68
N LEU A 234 44.89 14.28 -5.54
CA LEU A 234 44.50 14.81 -4.23
C LEU A 234 45.36 16.02 -3.84
N ASP A 235 46.66 15.96 -4.08
CA ASP A 235 47.59 17.06 -3.77
C ASP A 235 47.36 18.30 -4.65
N ALA A 236 46.90 18.10 -5.88
CA ALA A 236 46.54 19.21 -6.77
C ALA A 236 45.28 19.97 -6.30
N LEU A 237 44.39 19.33 -5.54
CA LEU A 237 43.19 19.97 -4.98
C LEU A 237 43.44 20.71 -3.66
N LYS A 238 44.52 20.39 -2.94
CA LYS A 238 44.90 21.11 -1.71
C LYS A 238 45.60 22.45 -1.96
N ARG A 239 45.92 22.79 -3.22
CA ARG A 239 46.60 24.04 -3.61
C ARG A 239 45.68 25.07 -4.26
N LYS A 240 44.36 24.94 -4.13
CA LYS A 240 43.39 25.97 -4.51
C LYS A 240 42.68 26.54 -3.31
#